data_AF-A0A4S8HEN4-F1
#
_entry.id   AF-A0A4S8HEN4-F1
#
_cell.length_a   1.000
_cell.length_b   1.000
_cell.length_c   1.000
_cell.angle_alpha   90.00
_cell.angle_beta   90.00
_cell.angle_gamma   90.00
#
_symmetry.space_group_name_H-M   'P 1'
#
loop_
_entity.id
_entity.type
_entity.pdbx_description
1 polymer ?
#
loop_
_entity_poly.entity_id
_entity_poly.type
_entity_poly.pdbx_seq_one_letter_code
_entity_poly.pdbx_strand_id
1 'polypeptide(L)'
;MKRITKPFCVIYVLHLLPYHIAETSMWQAAIVLLLLIMVSVSIILHYRYKKMKVRIHIEREAAFLEARRMVEMEKQKAFQQANKLIEEKKAMAVQQAQEIIEKAKEEARQLQAQVTTTSVMLANKTDYLMQLQEKLKTSDNNEYKRIAKEIKTNLTESDHWADFIKNFNLLHAHYVDNITLRHPDLTSNEVRLICFILSGLSNKEIAGIFSVEPESVKKARYRLKKKLNLAEDESLGFYLQNLRLKNVG
;
A
#
# COMPACT_ATOMS: atom_id res chain seq x y z
N MET A 1 -95.96 -107.15 40.98
CA MET A 1 -96.33 -107.82 42.26
C MET A 1 -95.06 -108.29 42.96
N LYS A 2 -94.91 -108.01 44.27
CA LYS A 2 -94.11 -108.67 45.35
C LYS A 2 -92.68 -109.16 45.01
N ARG A 3 -91.63 -109.11 45.85
CA ARG A 3 -91.26 -108.67 47.20
C ARG A 3 -89.72 -108.93 47.25
N ILE A 4 -88.93 -108.07 47.92
CA ILE A 4 -88.09 -108.36 49.11
C ILE A 4 -87.16 -109.59 48.95
N THR A 5 -85.82 -109.54 49.05
CA THR A 5 -85.03 -109.36 50.29
C THR A 5 -83.52 -109.27 50.01
N LYS A 6 -82.85 -108.34 50.70
CA LYS A 6 -81.40 -108.27 51.07
C LYS A 6 -81.01 -109.50 51.98
N PRO A 7 -79.78 -109.73 52.54
CA PRO A 7 -78.74 -108.75 52.94
C PRO A 7 -77.25 -109.23 53.09
N PHE A 8 -76.43 -108.30 53.64
CA PHE A 8 -75.06 -108.37 54.23
C PHE A 8 -73.84 -108.30 53.28
N CYS A 9 -73.14 -107.14 53.17
CA CYS A 9 -72.04 -106.61 54.01
C CYS A 9 -70.71 -107.33 53.71
N VAL A 10 -69.65 -106.70 53.17
CA VAL A 10 -68.60 -105.97 53.93
C VAL A 10 -67.49 -105.51 52.95
N ILE A 11 -67.00 -104.26 53.11
CA ILE A 11 -65.66 -103.69 52.80
C ILE A 11 -65.25 -103.34 51.36
N TYR A 12 -64.90 -102.04 51.22
CA TYR A 12 -63.87 -101.37 50.41
C TYR A 12 -63.36 -102.08 49.13
N VAL A 13 -63.34 -101.36 48.02
CA VAL A 13 -62.17 -100.56 47.60
C VAL A 13 -62.62 -99.61 46.50
N LEU A 14 -62.52 -98.33 46.81
CA LEU A 14 -62.64 -97.23 45.86
C LEU A 14 -61.32 -97.16 45.11
N HIS A 15 -61.26 -97.69 43.89
CA HIS A 15 -60.30 -97.25 42.89
C HIS A 15 -60.68 -97.87 41.55
N LEU A 16 -61.02 -97.03 40.57
CA LEU A 16 -60.52 -97.05 39.19
C LEU A 16 -61.46 -96.23 38.31
N LEU A 17 -60.99 -95.03 37.96
CA LEU A 17 -61.17 -94.29 36.70
C LEU A 17 -60.48 -92.91 36.86
N PRO A 18 -59.89 -92.30 35.81
CA PRO A 18 -58.80 -92.81 34.98
C PRO A 18 -57.57 -91.88 35.07
N TYR A 19 -56.39 -92.49 34.90
CA TYR A 19 -55.10 -91.84 34.78
C TYR A 19 -54.90 -91.36 33.32
N HIS A 20 -55.07 -90.06 33.05
CA HIS A 20 -54.64 -89.44 31.79
C HIS A 20 -54.38 -87.93 31.95
N ILE A 21 -53.41 -87.54 32.81
CA ILE A 21 -52.98 -86.12 32.95
C ILE A 21 -51.43 -85.98 32.91
N ALA A 22 -50.68 -87.07 32.73
CA ALA A 22 -49.22 -87.01 32.86
C ALA A 22 -48.46 -86.52 31.59
N GLU A 23 -49.05 -86.58 30.40
CA GLU A 23 -48.33 -86.27 29.14
C GLU A 23 -48.44 -84.81 28.67
N THR A 24 -49.43 -84.04 29.11
CA THR A 24 -49.61 -82.62 28.72
C THR A 24 -48.67 -81.65 29.43
N SER A 25 -47.98 -82.11 30.48
CA SER A 25 -47.14 -81.29 31.37
C SER A 25 -45.85 -80.79 30.71
N MET A 26 -45.20 -81.62 29.89
CA MET A 26 -43.91 -81.27 29.28
C MET A 26 -44.04 -80.17 28.21
N TRP A 27 -45.08 -80.24 27.37
CA TRP A 27 -45.30 -79.26 26.30
C TRP A 27 -45.70 -77.88 26.85
N GLN A 28 -46.47 -77.82 27.94
CA GLN A 28 -46.84 -76.56 28.60
C GLN A 28 -45.61 -75.84 29.19
N ALA A 29 -44.71 -76.57 29.84
CA ALA A 29 -43.46 -76.00 30.36
C ALA A 29 -42.56 -75.45 29.23
N ALA A 30 -42.48 -76.15 28.10
CA ALA A 30 -41.74 -75.69 26.93
C ALA A 30 -42.32 -74.39 26.34
N ILE A 31 -43.65 -74.27 26.27
CA ILE A 31 -44.33 -73.05 25.82
C ILE A 31 -44.03 -71.88 26.77
N VAL A 32 -44.12 -72.09 28.08
CA VAL A 32 -43.81 -71.05 29.07
C VAL A 32 -42.36 -70.59 28.94
N LEU A 33 -41.42 -71.51 28.81
CA LEU A 33 -40.00 -71.18 28.61
C LEU A 33 -39.79 -70.37 27.32
N LEU A 34 -40.42 -70.76 26.22
CA LEU A 34 -40.34 -70.03 24.95
C LEU A 34 -40.90 -68.61 25.10
N LEU A 35 -42.02 -68.43 25.79
CA LEU A 35 -42.59 -67.10 26.05
C LEU A 35 -41.65 -66.23 26.90
N LEU A 36 -41.01 -66.80 27.93
CA LEU A 36 -40.02 -66.08 28.74
C LEU A 36 -38.81 -65.67 27.91
N ILE A 37 -38.33 -66.55 27.03
CA ILE A 37 -37.25 -66.24 26.09
C ILE A 37 -37.69 -65.11 25.16
N MET A 38 -38.87 -65.18 24.56
CA MET A 38 -39.41 -64.15 23.67
C MET A 38 -39.52 -62.78 24.36
N VAL A 39 -40.00 -62.74 25.61
CA VAL A 39 -40.07 -61.51 26.40
C VAL A 39 -38.67 -60.99 26.71
N SER A 40 -37.74 -61.85 27.12
CA SER A 40 -36.35 -61.45 27.40
C SER A 40 -35.66 -60.86 26.16
N VAL A 41 -35.86 -61.48 24.99
CA VAL A 41 -35.34 -60.99 23.71
C VAL A 41 -35.96 -59.65 23.36
N SER A 42 -37.28 -59.50 23.52
CA SER A 42 -37.98 -58.22 23.30
C SER A 42 -37.43 -57.09 24.18
N ILE A 43 -37.20 -57.35 25.47
CA ILE A 43 -36.60 -56.39 26.41
C ILE A 43 -35.17 -56.02 25.98
N ILE A 44 -34.35 -57.01 25.61
CA ILE A 44 -32.98 -56.79 25.14
C ILE A 44 -33.00 -55.94 23.87
N LEU A 45 -33.85 -56.26 22.89
CA LEU A 45 -34.00 -55.50 21.65
C LEU A 45 -34.47 -54.08 21.92
N HIS A 46 -35.45 -53.87 22.81
CA HIS A 46 -35.93 -52.56 23.21
C HIS A 46 -34.80 -51.71 23.84
N TYR A 47 -34.03 -52.30 24.75
CA TYR A 47 -32.90 -51.63 25.38
C TYR A 47 -31.79 -51.30 24.36
N ARG A 48 -31.47 -52.24 23.46
CA ARG A 48 -30.50 -52.03 22.37
C ARG A 48 -30.95 -50.90 21.44
N TYR A 49 -32.22 -50.90 21.05
CA TYR A 49 -32.83 -49.88 20.19
C TYR A 49 -32.80 -48.50 20.86
N LYS A 50 -33.24 -48.40 22.13
CA LYS A 50 -33.21 -47.15 22.89
C LYS A 50 -31.78 -46.61 23.02
N LYS A 51 -30.82 -47.48 23.36
CA LYS A 51 -29.40 -47.11 23.48
C LYS A 51 -28.79 -46.68 22.14
N MET A 52 -29.16 -47.32 21.03
CA MET A 52 -28.73 -46.95 19.69
C MET A 52 -29.27 -45.58 19.27
N LYS A 53 -30.56 -45.32 19.49
CA LYS A 53 -31.19 -44.04 19.14
C LYS A 53 -30.52 -42.86 19.85
N VAL A 54 -30.22 -43.00 21.15
CA VAL A 54 -29.53 -41.96 21.94
C VAL A 54 -28.12 -41.69 21.41
N ARG A 55 -27.33 -42.72 21.10
CA ARG A 55 -25.97 -42.54 20.53
C ARG A 55 -25.99 -41.73 19.23
N ILE A 56 -26.91 -42.05 18.33
CA ILE A 56 -27.06 -41.32 17.06
C ILE A 56 -27.40 -39.84 17.29
N HIS A 57 -28.18 -39.50 18.32
CA HIS A 57 -28.51 -38.09 18.60
C HIS A 57 -27.28 -37.34 19.13
N ILE A 58 -26.53 -37.95 20.05
CA ILE A 58 -25.31 -37.38 20.61
C ILE A 58 -24.25 -37.18 19.51
N GLU A 59 -24.06 -38.17 18.63
CA GLU A 59 -23.12 -38.08 17.50
C GLU A 59 -23.52 -36.96 16.53
N ARG A 60 -24.81 -36.79 16.24
CA ARG A 60 -25.31 -35.70 15.39
C ARG A 60 -25.10 -34.33 16.03
N GLU A 61 -25.36 -34.20 17.33
CA GLU A 61 -25.13 -32.96 18.07
C GLU A 61 -23.64 -32.60 18.13
N ALA A 62 -22.77 -33.59 18.34
CA ALA A 62 -21.32 -33.40 18.31
C ALA A 62 -20.84 -32.96 16.92
N ALA A 63 -21.28 -33.65 15.85
CA ALA A 63 -20.95 -33.29 14.47
C ALA A 63 -21.46 -31.89 14.10
N PHE A 64 -22.67 -31.53 14.55
CA PHE A 64 -23.22 -30.18 14.33
C PHE A 64 -22.41 -29.11 15.07
N LEU A 65 -21.99 -29.37 16.31
CA LEU A 65 -21.17 -28.45 17.09
C LEU A 65 -19.78 -28.25 16.45
N GLU A 66 -19.17 -29.32 15.96
CA GLU A 66 -17.91 -29.25 15.22
C GLU A 66 -18.07 -28.43 13.93
N ALA A 67 -19.12 -28.67 13.14
CA ALA A 67 -19.41 -27.88 11.96
C ALA A 67 -19.58 -26.39 12.29
N ARG A 68 -20.29 -26.06 13.37
CA ARG A 68 -20.46 -24.67 13.83
C ARG A 68 -19.13 -24.03 14.23
N ARG A 69 -18.27 -24.75 14.94
CA ARG A 69 -16.92 -24.27 15.30
C ARG A 69 -16.06 -24.00 14.07
N MET A 70 -16.12 -24.88 13.07
CA MET A 70 -15.40 -24.70 11.82
C MET A 70 -15.82 -23.42 11.10
N VAL A 71 -17.13 -23.17 11.00
CA VAL A 71 -17.67 -21.93 10.41
C VAL A 71 -17.21 -20.69 11.19
N GLU A 72 -17.23 -20.73 12.53
CA GLU A 72 -16.75 -19.61 13.37
C GLU A 72 -15.26 -19.34 13.15
N MET A 73 -14.44 -20.40 13.07
CA MET A 73 -13.01 -20.31 12.80
C MET A 73 -12.73 -19.77 11.40
N GLU A 74 -13.48 -20.20 10.39
CA GLU A 74 -13.39 -19.67 9.03
C GLU A 74 -13.77 -18.19 8.98
N LYS A 75 -14.85 -17.80 9.67
CA LYS A 75 -15.26 -16.40 9.79
C LYS A 75 -14.17 -15.56 10.47
N GLN A 76 -13.54 -16.07 11.53
CA GLN A 76 -12.45 -15.39 12.22
C GLN A 76 -11.22 -15.26 11.32
N LYS A 77 -10.86 -16.31 10.57
CA LYS A 77 -9.77 -16.25 9.58
C LYS A 77 -10.08 -15.24 8.47
N ALA A 78 -11.29 -15.24 7.94
CA ALA A 78 -11.73 -14.27 6.92
C ALA A 78 -11.67 -12.83 7.44
N PHE A 79 -12.08 -12.60 8.70
CA PHE A 79 -11.98 -11.30 9.35
C PHE A 79 -10.52 -10.86 9.54
N GLN A 80 -9.65 -11.76 9.97
CA GLN A 80 -8.21 -11.49 10.10
C GLN A 80 -7.57 -11.15 8.75
N GLN A 81 -7.91 -11.91 7.69
CA GLN A 81 -7.44 -11.63 6.33
C GLN A 81 -7.95 -10.28 5.83
N ALA A 82 -9.22 -9.95 6.05
CA ALA A 82 -9.79 -8.67 5.67
C ALA A 82 -9.07 -7.50 6.38
N ASN A 83 -8.82 -7.61 7.68
CA ASN A 83 -8.09 -6.59 8.43
C ASN A 83 -6.65 -6.43 7.94
N LYS A 84 -5.96 -7.54 7.64
CA LYS A 84 -4.61 -7.50 7.07
C LYS A 84 -4.58 -6.75 5.73
N LEU A 85 -5.54 -7.03 4.84
CA LEU A 85 -5.67 -6.34 3.56
C LEU A 85 -5.98 -4.85 3.73
N ILE A 86 -6.79 -4.49 4.73
CA ILE A 86 -7.08 -3.09 5.05
C ILE A 86 -5.81 -2.36 5.51
N GLU A 87 -5.02 -2.97 6.39
CA GLU A 87 -3.76 -2.36 6.86
C GLU A 87 -2.72 -2.24 5.74
N GLU A 88 -2.59 -3.24 4.86
CA GLU A 88 -1.74 -3.16 3.67
C GLU A 88 -2.18 -2.03 2.74
N LYS A 89 -3.49 -1.87 2.50
CA LYS A 89 -4.03 -0.76 1.68
C LYS A 89 -3.80 0.60 2.32
N LYS A 90 -3.97 0.73 3.64
CA LYS A 90 -3.68 1.98 4.37
C LYS A 90 -2.20 2.34 4.27
N ALA A 91 -1.30 1.38 4.48
CA ALA A 91 0.14 1.60 4.37
C ALA A 91 0.54 2.09 2.97
N MET A 92 0.00 1.46 1.91
CA MET A 92 0.23 1.90 0.53
C MET A 92 -0.31 3.32 0.28
N ALA A 93 -1.50 3.64 0.77
CA ALA A 93 -2.08 4.98 0.61
C ALA A 93 -1.26 6.06 1.32
N VAL A 94 -0.74 5.78 2.52
CA VAL A 94 0.16 6.69 3.25
C VAL A 94 1.46 6.90 2.50
N GLN A 95 2.07 5.84 1.95
CA GLN A 95 3.28 5.94 1.14
C GLN A 95 3.06 6.80 -0.11
N GLN A 96 1.96 6.58 -0.83
CA GLN A 96 1.60 7.38 -2.00
C GLN A 96 1.37 8.84 -1.65
N ALA A 97 0.67 9.12 -0.55
CA ALA A 97 0.45 10.48 -0.08
C ALA A 97 1.77 11.17 0.26
N GLN A 98 2.70 10.47 0.92
CA GLN A 98 4.02 11.01 1.26
C GLN A 98 4.84 11.32 -0.01
N GLU A 99 4.81 10.45 -1.02
CA GLU A 99 5.51 10.68 -2.29
C GLU A 99 4.97 11.92 -3.01
N ILE A 100 3.65 12.12 -3.02
CA ILE A 100 3.01 13.31 -3.61
C ILE A 100 3.44 14.57 -2.84
N ILE A 101 3.45 14.53 -1.50
CA ILE A 101 3.86 15.66 -0.66
C ILE A 101 5.32 16.03 -0.93
N GLU A 102 6.23 15.06 -1.02
CA GLU A 102 7.64 15.35 -1.30
C GLU A 102 7.84 15.93 -2.70
N LYS A 103 7.14 15.42 -3.71
CA LYS A 103 7.17 16.02 -5.07
C LYS A 103 6.65 17.46 -5.06
N ALA A 104 5.51 17.72 -4.42
CA ALA A 104 4.96 19.06 -4.31
C ALA A 104 5.90 20.03 -3.55
N LYS A 105 6.59 19.54 -2.51
CA LYS A 105 7.56 20.32 -1.74
C LYS A 105 8.82 20.65 -2.54
N GLU A 106 9.27 19.73 -3.40
CA GLU A 106 10.38 19.97 -4.32
C GLU A 106 10.00 20.99 -5.40
N GLU A 107 8.82 20.86 -6.01
CA GLU A 107 8.30 21.84 -6.97
C GLU A 107 8.15 23.22 -6.34
N ALA A 108 7.61 23.31 -5.13
CA ALA A 108 7.49 24.56 -4.38
C ALA A 108 8.87 25.19 -4.10
N ARG A 109 9.89 24.38 -3.75
CA ARG A 109 11.27 24.87 -3.58
C ARG A 109 11.86 25.42 -4.86
N GLN A 110 11.64 24.74 -5.99
CA GLN A 110 12.12 25.20 -7.29
C GLN A 110 11.43 26.51 -7.73
N LEU A 111 10.11 26.59 -7.56
CA LEU A 111 9.37 27.81 -7.87
C LEU A 111 9.80 28.97 -6.97
N GLN A 112 9.99 28.72 -5.67
CA GLN A 112 10.49 29.72 -4.74
C GLN A 112 11.89 30.21 -5.14
N ALA A 113 12.78 29.32 -5.56
CA ALA A 113 14.10 29.68 -6.07
C ALA A 113 14.00 30.57 -7.32
N GLN A 114 13.13 30.24 -8.27
CA GLN A 114 12.88 31.06 -9.46
C GLN A 114 12.34 32.46 -9.10
N VAL A 115 11.34 32.53 -8.21
CA VAL A 115 10.73 33.79 -7.78
C VAL A 115 11.75 34.66 -7.05
N THR A 116 12.49 34.10 -6.09
CA THR A 116 13.52 34.86 -5.36
C THR A 116 14.60 35.38 -6.31
N THR A 117 15.07 34.54 -7.25
CA THR A 117 16.05 34.95 -8.27
C THR A 117 15.52 36.11 -9.12
N THR A 118 14.27 36.00 -9.58
CA THR A 118 13.65 37.02 -10.43
C THR A 118 13.42 38.32 -9.65
N SER A 119 12.95 38.24 -8.40
CA SER A 119 12.73 39.39 -7.53
C SER A 119 14.02 40.14 -7.21
N VAL A 120 15.11 39.43 -6.93
CA VAL A 120 16.43 40.05 -6.72
C VAL A 120 16.92 40.71 -8.01
N MET A 121 16.78 40.04 -9.15
CA MET A 121 17.15 40.64 -10.46
C MET A 121 16.35 41.92 -10.73
N LEU A 122 15.07 41.95 -10.37
CA LEU A 122 14.18 43.10 -10.58
C LEU A 122 14.49 44.26 -9.62
N ALA A 123 14.74 43.96 -8.34
CA ALA A 123 15.16 44.95 -7.35
C ALA A 123 16.47 45.63 -7.79
N ASN A 124 17.46 44.84 -8.19
CA ASN A 124 18.74 45.37 -8.68
C ASN A 124 18.57 46.23 -9.94
N LYS A 125 17.71 45.83 -10.89
CA LYS A 125 17.36 46.68 -12.06
C LYS A 125 16.68 47.98 -11.65
N THR A 126 15.81 47.94 -10.64
CA THR A 126 15.06 49.12 -10.17
C THR A 126 16.01 50.12 -9.50
N ASP A 127 16.88 49.66 -8.59
CA ASP A 127 17.90 50.51 -7.95
C ASP A 127 18.82 51.15 -8.98
N TYR A 128 19.22 50.38 -9.99
CA TYR A 128 20.04 50.88 -11.09
C TYR A 128 19.34 51.97 -11.91
N LEU A 129 18.05 51.78 -12.23
CA LEU A 129 17.26 52.80 -12.93
C LEU A 129 17.08 54.07 -12.08
N MET A 130 16.92 53.93 -10.76
CA MET A 130 16.84 55.09 -9.85
C MET A 130 18.17 55.86 -9.80
N GLN A 131 19.31 55.16 -9.72
CA GLN A 131 20.63 55.80 -9.79
C GLN A 131 20.84 56.52 -11.13
N LEU A 132 20.36 55.93 -12.23
CA LEU A 132 20.38 56.54 -13.56
C LEU A 132 19.53 57.80 -13.64
N GLN A 133 18.30 57.74 -13.12
CA GLN A 133 17.40 58.88 -13.07
C GLN A 133 18.01 60.03 -12.26
N GLU A 134 18.65 59.72 -11.13
CA GLU A 134 19.30 60.71 -10.28
C GLU A 134 20.49 61.38 -11.00
N LYS A 135 21.35 60.59 -11.66
CA LYS A 135 22.48 61.10 -12.47
C LYS A 135 22.02 61.94 -13.67
N LEU A 136 20.84 61.66 -14.24
CA LEU A 136 20.26 62.41 -15.36
C LEU A 136 19.66 63.75 -14.93
N LYS A 137 19.17 63.88 -13.68
CA LYS A 137 18.63 65.15 -13.15
C LYS A 137 19.67 66.25 -13.01
N THR A 138 20.95 65.90 -12.90
CA THR A 138 22.06 66.84 -12.63
C THR A 138 22.88 67.21 -13.87
N SER A 139 22.44 66.84 -15.09
CA SER A 139 23.34 66.66 -16.23
C SER A 139 23.23 67.69 -17.35
N ASP A 140 24.37 68.21 -17.83
CA ASP A 140 24.53 69.00 -19.06
C ASP A 140 25.01 68.11 -20.24
N ASN A 141 24.88 68.55 -21.48
CA ASN A 141 24.91 67.76 -22.74
C ASN A 141 26.14 66.82 -22.92
N ASN A 142 27.27 67.11 -22.25
CA ASN A 142 28.48 66.28 -22.28
C ASN A 142 28.50 65.13 -21.25
N GLU A 143 27.77 65.26 -20.14
CA GLU A 143 27.63 64.19 -19.15
C GLU A 143 26.69 63.08 -19.64
N TYR A 144 25.75 63.37 -20.54
CA TYR A 144 24.87 62.36 -21.14
C TYR A 144 25.66 61.25 -21.84
N LYS A 145 26.74 61.60 -22.56
CA LYS A 145 27.66 60.63 -23.18
C LYS A 145 28.46 59.84 -22.14
N ARG A 146 28.77 60.46 -20.99
CA ARG A 146 29.51 59.81 -19.90
C ARG A 146 28.61 58.82 -19.17
N ILE A 147 27.37 59.22 -18.84
CA ILE A 147 26.33 58.36 -18.27
C ILE A 147 26.01 57.22 -19.25
N ALA A 148 25.82 57.47 -20.54
CA ALA A 148 25.60 56.42 -21.54
C ALA A 148 26.77 55.41 -21.63
N LYS A 149 28.01 55.87 -21.42
CA LYS A 149 29.20 55.01 -21.34
C LYS A 149 29.26 54.23 -20.02
N GLU A 150 28.91 54.87 -18.91
CA GLU A 150 28.82 54.26 -17.58
C GLU A 150 27.73 53.19 -17.52
N ILE A 151 26.61 53.42 -18.24
CA ILE A 151 25.56 52.42 -18.46
C ILE A 151 26.14 51.20 -19.14
N LYS A 152 26.84 51.43 -20.25
CA LYS A 152 27.46 50.38 -21.06
C LYS A 152 28.51 49.57 -20.28
N THR A 153 29.18 50.16 -19.28
CA THR A 153 30.20 49.51 -18.44
C THR A 153 29.66 48.91 -17.13
N ASN A 154 28.59 49.41 -16.52
CA ASN A 154 28.00 48.79 -15.33
C ASN A 154 26.97 47.70 -15.67
N LEU A 155 26.58 47.58 -16.94
CA LEU A 155 26.00 46.35 -17.49
C LEU A 155 26.98 45.17 -17.54
N THR A 156 28.27 45.37 -17.21
CA THR A 156 29.28 44.30 -17.26
C THR A 156 29.29 43.47 -15.96
N GLU A 157 28.28 42.61 -15.83
CA GLU A 157 28.26 41.22 -15.31
C GLU A 157 29.03 40.75 -14.05
N SER A 158 30.05 41.42 -13.49
CA SER A 158 30.95 40.78 -12.52
C SER A 158 30.36 40.62 -11.10
N ASP A 159 29.79 41.68 -10.53
CA ASP A 159 29.36 41.68 -9.11
C ASP A 159 28.03 40.94 -8.93
N HIS A 160 27.08 41.13 -9.85
CA HIS A 160 25.77 40.47 -9.79
C HIS A 160 25.83 38.95 -9.98
N TRP A 161 26.87 38.46 -10.65
CA TRP A 161 27.07 37.04 -10.86
C TRP A 161 27.54 36.32 -9.60
N ALA A 162 28.40 36.96 -8.80
CA ALA A 162 28.88 36.37 -7.55
C ALA A 162 27.73 36.14 -6.55
N ASP A 163 26.84 37.13 -6.40
CA ASP A 163 25.66 37.01 -5.53
C ASP A 163 24.66 35.97 -6.03
N PHE A 164 24.44 35.91 -7.35
CA PHE A 164 23.63 34.85 -7.94
C PHE A 164 24.22 33.47 -7.64
N ILE A 165 25.53 33.27 -7.85
CA ILE A 165 26.19 31.98 -7.60
C ILE A 165 26.09 31.57 -6.14
N LYS A 166 26.28 32.52 -5.21
CA LYS A 166 26.15 32.27 -3.78
C LYS A 166 24.74 31.77 -3.42
N ASN A 167 23.71 32.44 -3.91
CA ASN A 167 22.32 32.04 -3.66
C ASN A 167 21.96 30.72 -4.37
N PHE A 168 22.45 30.53 -5.60
CA PHE A 168 22.26 29.31 -6.37
C PHE A 168 22.90 28.10 -5.67
N ASN A 169 24.13 28.24 -5.15
CA ASN A 169 24.81 27.17 -4.41
C ASN A 169 24.12 26.84 -3.08
N LEU A 170 23.54 27.83 -2.40
CA LEU A 170 22.75 27.61 -1.18
C LEU A 170 21.48 26.80 -1.46
N LEU A 171 20.81 27.06 -2.59
CA LEU A 171 19.59 26.37 -3.01
C LEU A 171 19.86 25.02 -3.66
N HIS A 172 21.04 24.84 -4.26
CA HIS A 172 21.42 23.67 -5.04
C HIS A 172 22.69 23.00 -4.53
N ALA A 173 22.87 22.89 -3.21
CA ALA A 173 23.90 22.07 -2.55
C ALA A 173 25.28 22.09 -3.24
N HIS A 174 25.87 23.27 -3.43
CA HIS A 174 27.21 23.43 -4.03
C HIS A 174 27.35 22.86 -5.45
N TYR A 175 26.27 22.82 -6.24
CA TYR A 175 26.28 22.26 -7.58
C TYR A 175 27.36 22.87 -8.50
N VAL A 176 27.54 24.19 -8.42
CA VAL A 176 28.48 24.92 -9.28
C VAL A 176 29.92 24.50 -8.97
N ASP A 177 30.23 24.32 -7.69
CA ASP A 177 31.55 23.89 -7.23
C ASP A 177 31.86 22.48 -7.78
N ASN A 178 30.87 21.58 -7.72
CA ASN A 178 30.99 20.20 -8.18
C ASN A 178 31.12 20.06 -9.71
N ILE A 179 30.33 20.79 -10.49
CA ILE A 179 30.41 20.69 -11.95
C ILE A 179 31.71 21.29 -12.50
N THR A 180 32.21 22.35 -11.85
CA THR A 180 33.49 22.97 -12.21
C THR A 180 34.67 22.06 -11.82
N LEU A 181 34.54 21.28 -10.74
CA LEU A 181 35.52 20.25 -10.38
C LEU A 181 35.55 19.09 -11.40
N ARG A 182 34.37 18.68 -11.90
CA ARG A 182 34.23 17.55 -12.84
C ARG A 182 34.60 17.92 -14.27
N HIS A 183 34.34 19.17 -14.67
CA HIS A 183 34.60 19.71 -16.01
C HIS A 183 35.35 21.05 -15.87
N PRO A 184 36.66 21.00 -15.55
CA PRO A 184 37.46 22.20 -15.27
C PRO A 184 37.71 23.07 -16.51
N ASP A 185 37.42 22.56 -17.70
CA ASP A 185 37.54 23.25 -18.98
C ASP A 185 36.35 24.18 -19.28
N LEU A 186 35.28 24.14 -18.46
CA LEU A 186 34.13 25.02 -18.59
C LEU A 186 34.52 26.48 -18.37
N THR A 187 34.06 27.35 -19.28
CA THR A 187 34.19 28.80 -19.14
C THR A 187 33.13 29.35 -18.18
N SER A 188 33.38 30.51 -17.58
CA SER A 188 32.41 31.19 -16.70
C SER A 188 31.03 31.38 -17.36
N ASN A 189 30.99 31.69 -18.66
CA ASN A 189 29.74 31.84 -19.41
C ASN A 189 29.00 30.51 -19.65
N GLU A 190 29.73 29.40 -19.77
CA GLU A 190 29.14 28.07 -19.86
C GLU A 190 28.55 27.63 -18.51
N VAL A 191 29.24 27.94 -17.40
CA VAL A 191 28.72 27.73 -16.04
C VAL A 191 27.46 28.57 -15.80
N ARG A 192 27.45 29.84 -16.25
CA ARG A 192 26.23 30.69 -16.27
C ARG A 192 25.07 30.03 -17.00
N LEU A 193 25.34 29.58 -18.22
CA LEU A 193 24.34 28.91 -19.05
C LEU A 193 23.78 27.67 -18.34
N ILE A 194 24.64 26.86 -17.72
CA ILE A 194 24.21 25.69 -16.93
C ILE A 194 23.29 26.08 -15.78
N CYS A 195 23.65 27.11 -15.00
CA CYS A 195 22.85 27.56 -13.87
C CYS A 195 21.44 27.98 -14.33
N PHE A 196 21.34 28.76 -15.40
CA PHE A 196 20.04 29.18 -15.94
C PHE A 196 19.22 28.01 -16.50
N ILE A 197 19.87 27.03 -17.14
CA ILE A 197 19.22 25.80 -17.60
C ILE A 197 18.65 25.01 -16.41
N LEU A 198 19.42 24.89 -15.33
CA LEU A 198 19.02 24.18 -14.11
C LEU A 198 17.92 24.90 -13.33
N SER A 199 17.90 26.22 -13.39
CA SER A 199 16.79 27.03 -12.89
C SER A 199 15.52 26.88 -13.73
N GLY A 200 15.52 26.12 -14.83
CA GLY A 200 14.35 25.83 -15.65
C GLY A 200 13.98 26.92 -16.67
N LEU A 201 14.87 27.89 -16.91
CA LEU A 201 14.61 28.99 -17.84
C LEU A 201 14.56 28.49 -19.29
N SER A 202 13.60 29.02 -20.05
CA SER A 202 13.47 28.76 -21.49
C SER A 202 14.59 29.45 -22.27
N ASN A 203 14.86 28.96 -23.48
CA ASN A 203 15.87 29.57 -24.36
C ASN A 203 15.57 31.05 -24.66
N LYS A 204 14.29 31.47 -24.66
CA LYS A 204 13.91 32.87 -24.85
C LYS A 204 14.27 33.73 -23.64
N GLU A 205 14.02 33.25 -22.43
CA GLU A 205 14.37 33.96 -21.20
C GLU A 205 15.87 34.07 -21.02
N ILE A 206 16.61 32.98 -21.25
CA ILE A 206 18.08 32.97 -21.23
C ILE A 206 18.63 33.97 -22.25
N ALA A 207 18.09 34.01 -23.47
CA ALA A 207 18.50 34.95 -24.50
C ALA A 207 18.28 36.41 -24.08
N GLY A 208 17.17 36.70 -23.39
CA GLY A 208 16.90 38.00 -22.80
C GLY A 208 17.89 38.38 -21.70
N ILE A 209 18.35 37.42 -20.89
CA ILE A 209 19.38 37.65 -19.86
C ILE A 209 20.74 37.95 -20.50
N PHE A 210 21.16 37.15 -21.48
CA PHE A 210 22.44 37.33 -22.17
C PHE A 210 22.42 38.46 -23.22
N SER A 211 21.27 39.11 -23.45
CA SER A 211 21.08 40.11 -24.51
C SER A 211 21.50 39.60 -25.91
N VAL A 212 21.17 38.35 -26.22
CA VAL A 212 21.45 37.69 -27.51
C VAL A 212 20.17 37.15 -28.14
N GLU A 213 20.24 36.66 -29.37
CA GLU A 213 19.10 35.96 -29.98
C GLU A 213 18.89 34.56 -29.38
N PRO A 214 17.63 34.06 -29.28
CA PRO A 214 17.33 32.71 -28.82
C PRO A 214 18.07 31.60 -29.56
N GLU A 215 18.39 31.82 -30.84
CA GLU A 215 19.14 30.86 -31.66
C GLU A 215 20.60 30.73 -31.21
N SER A 216 21.19 31.82 -30.71
CA SER A 216 22.55 31.83 -30.12
C SER A 216 22.60 30.96 -28.86
N VAL A 217 21.54 30.96 -28.06
CA VAL A 217 21.43 30.10 -26.86
C VAL A 217 21.33 28.63 -27.27
N LYS A 218 20.56 28.27 -28.31
CA LYS A 218 20.52 26.89 -28.81
C LYS A 218 21.89 26.39 -29.26
N LYS A 219 22.63 27.22 -30.02
CA LYS A 219 24.00 26.89 -30.44
C LYS A 219 24.93 26.75 -29.24
N ALA A 220 24.80 27.60 -28.22
CA ALA A 220 25.58 27.50 -26.99
C ALA A 220 25.30 26.18 -26.24
N ARG A 221 24.02 25.77 -26.14
CA ARG A 221 23.63 24.48 -25.55
C ARG A 221 24.20 23.29 -26.33
N TYR A 222 24.22 23.35 -27.65
CA TYR A 222 24.84 22.32 -28.48
C TYR A 222 26.36 22.22 -28.25
N ARG A 223 27.06 23.35 -28.21
CA ARG A 223 28.50 23.39 -27.87
C ARG A 223 28.77 22.82 -26.48
N LEU A 224 27.96 23.21 -25.51
CA LEU A 224 28.05 22.70 -24.13
C LEU A 224 27.83 21.18 -24.08
N LYS A 225 26.84 20.67 -24.83
CA LYS A 225 26.57 19.24 -24.94
C LYS A 225 27.78 18.46 -25.49
N LYS A 226 28.42 18.98 -26.54
CA LYS A 226 29.67 18.39 -27.08
C LYS A 226 30.81 18.43 -26.08
N LYS A 227 30.97 19.55 -25.37
CA LYS A 227 32.04 19.75 -24.38
C LYS A 227 31.90 18.81 -23.18
N LEU A 228 30.66 18.54 -22.76
CA LEU A 228 30.34 17.56 -21.72
C LEU A 228 30.38 16.09 -22.21
N ASN A 229 30.79 15.84 -23.46
CA ASN A 229 30.85 14.51 -24.09
C ASN A 229 29.53 13.72 -24.05
N LEU A 230 28.40 14.40 -24.23
CA LEU A 230 27.08 13.76 -24.26
C LEU A 230 26.73 13.25 -25.67
N ALA A 231 26.10 12.07 -25.75
CA ALA A 231 25.66 11.47 -27.00
C ALA A 231 24.53 12.28 -27.67
N GLU A 232 24.35 12.21 -28.99
CA GLU A 232 23.39 13.04 -29.74
C GLU A 232 21.93 12.89 -29.29
N ASP A 233 21.57 11.73 -28.77
CA ASP A 233 20.26 11.38 -28.21
C ASP A 233 20.11 11.78 -26.73
N GLU A 234 21.20 12.04 -26.01
CA GLU A 234 21.15 12.35 -24.58
C GLU A 234 20.69 13.80 -24.31
N SER A 235 19.69 13.99 -23.45
CA SER A 235 19.22 15.33 -23.09
C SER A 235 20.18 16.02 -22.13
N LEU A 236 20.73 17.18 -22.55
CA LEU A 236 21.56 18.04 -21.70
C LEU A 236 20.86 18.37 -20.38
N GLY A 237 19.55 18.65 -20.40
CA GLY A 237 18.79 18.95 -19.20
C GLY A 237 18.73 17.76 -18.23
N PHE A 238 18.50 16.56 -18.77
CA PHE A 238 18.44 15.33 -17.98
C PHE A 238 19.79 14.99 -17.34
N TYR A 239 20.89 15.11 -18.11
CA TYR A 239 22.24 14.94 -17.59
C TYR A 239 22.53 15.89 -16.42
N LEU A 240 22.25 17.19 -16.60
CA LEU A 240 22.51 18.20 -15.58
C LEU A 240 21.66 17.97 -14.31
N GLN A 241 20.41 17.50 -14.47
CA GLN A 241 19.51 17.17 -13.35
C GLN A 241 19.95 15.93 -12.59
N ASN A 242 20.44 14.89 -13.26
CA ASN A 242 20.98 13.70 -12.59
C ASN A 242 22.26 13.99 -11.81
N LEU A 243 23.10 14.90 -12.31
CA LEU A 243 24.28 15.37 -11.58
C LEU A 243 23.87 16.06 -10.25
N ARG A 244 22.70 16.71 -10.22
CA ARG A 244 22.15 17.38 -9.02
C ARG A 244 21.74 16.38 -7.94
N LEU A 245 21.09 15.29 -8.34
CA LEU A 245 20.52 14.31 -7.40
C LEU A 245 21.60 13.46 -6.70
N LYS A 246 22.74 13.22 -7.34
CA LYS A 246 23.87 12.50 -6.72
C LYS A 246 24.54 13.25 -5.56
N ASN A 247 24.24 14.54 -5.39
CA ASN A 247 24.84 15.40 -4.37
C ASN A 247 23.91 15.66 -3.16
N VAL A 248 22.71 15.05 -3.13
CA VAL A 248 21.75 15.14 -2.00
C VAL A 248 21.77 13.85 -1.15
N GLY A 249 22.73 12.97 -1.40
CA GLY A 249 22.97 11.73 -0.64
C GLY A 249 24.05 11.89 0.41
#